data_AF-A0A3S4J4W9-F1
#
_entry.id   AF-A0A3S4J4W9-F1
#
_cell.length_a   1.000
_cell.length_b   1.000
_cell.length_c   1.000
_cell.angle_alpha   90.00
_cell.angle_beta   90.00
_cell.angle_gamma   90.00
#
_symmetry.space_group_name_H-M   'P 1'
#
loop_
_entity.id
_entity.type
_entity.pdbx_description
1 polymer ?
#
loop_
_entity_poly.entity_id
_entity_poly.type
_entity_poly.pdbx_seq_one_letter_code
_entity_poly.pdbx_strand_id
1 'polypeptide(L)'
;MKLVNKPEQDSLEWTKFYGYCENIGDKRGYTIGIFGATTGGPNDEGPDGPTLFKEFDASSGASNPSITGGLARAGVHGSMQGKILKISDSAKVFCDKIGNLQNNPAWRDAMWNTFYKVYIQYSVQQARQRGFSSALTIGSFVDTALNQGATGDSGTLQGLLSRSGNSGDEKTFMTAFYAQRSKIVDTNDYNQPPNGKNRVKQWSTLLNMGETDLKNADAAVQKVTNWEMK
;
A
#
# COMPACT_ATOMS: atom_id res chain seq x y z
N MET A 1 2.15 9.84 2.29
CA MET A 1 1.04 9.60 1.35
C MET A 1 1.27 10.15 -0.05
N LYS A 2 1.57 11.45 -0.27
CA LYS A 2 1.82 12.00 -1.63
C LYS A 2 2.75 11.11 -2.50
N LEU A 3 3.90 10.70 -1.95
CA LEU A 3 4.88 9.84 -2.63
C LEU A 3 4.37 8.43 -2.94
N VAL A 4 3.50 7.87 -2.09
CA VAL A 4 2.87 6.56 -2.29
C VAL A 4 1.78 6.67 -3.35
N ASN A 5 1.02 7.76 -3.37
CA ASN A 5 -0.12 7.90 -4.27
C ASN A 5 0.30 8.19 -5.72
N LYS A 6 1.44 8.83 -5.95
CA LYS A 6 1.96 9.07 -7.31
C LYS A 6 2.03 7.77 -8.12
N PRO A 7 2.71 6.69 -7.67
CA PRO A 7 2.78 5.44 -8.42
C PRO A 7 1.50 4.59 -8.41
N GLU A 8 0.56 4.86 -7.50
CA GLU A 8 -0.73 4.13 -7.44
C GLU A 8 -1.78 4.75 -8.37
N GLN A 9 -1.78 6.08 -8.53
CA GLN A 9 -2.92 6.84 -9.07
C GLN A 9 -2.52 8.02 -9.95
N ASP A 10 -1.24 8.11 -10.32
CA ASP A 10 -0.63 9.23 -11.05
C ASP A 10 -0.95 10.63 -10.46
N SER A 11 -1.13 10.70 -9.15
CA SER A 11 -1.63 11.90 -8.46
C SER A 11 -1.01 12.07 -7.08
N LEU A 12 -0.89 13.32 -6.62
CA LEU A 12 -0.48 13.62 -5.23
C LEU A 12 -1.68 13.85 -4.30
N GLU A 13 -2.89 13.94 -4.85
CA GLU A 13 -4.15 14.25 -4.15
C GLU A 13 -4.74 13.00 -3.48
N TRP A 14 -3.94 12.33 -2.66
CA TRP A 14 -4.23 11.01 -2.09
C TRP A 14 -5.56 10.91 -1.32
N THR A 15 -6.06 12.01 -0.78
CA THR A 15 -7.35 12.05 -0.07
C THR A 15 -8.56 11.84 -0.99
N LYS A 16 -8.40 11.89 -2.32
CA LYS A 16 -9.49 11.62 -3.29
C LYS A 16 -9.71 10.13 -3.56
N PHE A 17 -8.89 9.27 -2.98
CA PHE A 17 -8.85 7.84 -3.32
C PHE A 17 -9.30 6.92 -2.18
N TYR A 18 -10.03 7.42 -1.18
CA TYR A 18 -10.64 6.55 -0.16
C TYR A 18 -11.71 5.62 -0.77
N GLY A 19 -12.48 6.11 -1.75
CA GLY A 19 -13.47 5.32 -2.48
C GLY A 19 -12.94 4.73 -3.79
N TYR A 20 -11.63 4.75 -4.03
CA TYR A 20 -11.06 4.14 -5.24
C TYR A 20 -11.38 2.65 -5.27
N CYS A 21 -11.76 2.14 -6.43
CA CYS A 21 -12.03 0.74 -6.70
C CYS A 21 -11.86 0.47 -8.18
N GLU A 22 -11.00 -0.49 -8.51
CA GLU A 22 -10.82 -0.93 -9.90
C GLU A 22 -10.33 -2.39 -9.92
N ASN A 23 -10.73 -3.16 -10.93
CA ASN A 23 -10.04 -4.40 -11.28
C ASN A 23 -9.04 -4.07 -12.39
N ILE A 24 -7.76 -3.95 -12.03
CA ILE A 24 -6.69 -3.50 -12.92
C ILE A 24 -6.09 -4.64 -13.78
N GLY A 25 -6.69 -5.83 -13.76
CA GLY A 25 -6.25 -6.96 -14.59
C GLY A 25 -4.97 -7.67 -14.10
N ASP A 26 -4.50 -7.36 -12.90
CA ASP A 26 -3.26 -7.90 -12.31
C ASP A 26 -3.45 -9.24 -11.58
N LYS A 27 -4.64 -9.84 -11.69
CA LYS A 27 -5.05 -11.10 -11.05
C LYS A 27 -5.04 -11.04 -9.51
N ARG A 28 -5.21 -9.86 -8.90
CA ARG A 28 -5.42 -9.68 -7.45
C ARG A 28 -6.87 -9.34 -7.09
N GLY A 29 -7.77 -9.39 -8.06
CA GLY A 29 -9.18 -9.05 -7.88
C GLY A 29 -9.40 -7.54 -8.03
N TYR A 30 -10.14 -6.94 -7.11
CA TYR A 30 -10.31 -5.48 -7.06
C TYR A 30 -9.28 -4.84 -6.14
N THR A 31 -8.71 -3.73 -6.58
CA THR A 31 -7.80 -2.86 -5.84
C THR A 31 -8.59 -1.68 -5.29
N ILE A 32 -8.51 -1.43 -3.97
CA ILE A 32 -9.39 -0.53 -3.24
C ILE A 32 -8.59 0.45 -2.38
N GLY A 33 -8.97 1.72 -2.41
CA GLY A 33 -8.53 2.70 -1.41
C GLY A 33 -7.09 3.22 -1.59
N ILE A 34 -6.61 3.92 -0.54
CA ILE A 34 -5.36 4.71 -0.55
C ILE A 34 -4.06 3.88 -0.49
N PHE A 35 -4.16 2.57 -0.26
CA PHE A 35 -3.01 1.66 -0.21
C PHE A 35 -3.19 0.44 -1.13
N GLY A 36 -4.24 0.45 -1.98
CA GLY A 36 -4.47 -0.61 -2.95
C GLY A 36 -4.87 -1.94 -2.36
N ALA A 37 -5.76 -1.95 -1.35
CA ALA A 37 -6.23 -3.19 -0.74
C ALA A 37 -6.87 -4.10 -1.79
N THR A 38 -6.51 -5.37 -1.80
CA THR A 38 -6.93 -6.33 -2.82
C THR A 38 -8.04 -7.23 -2.29
N THR A 39 -8.95 -7.68 -3.15
CA THR A 39 -9.92 -8.74 -2.76
C THR A 39 -9.31 -10.14 -2.86
N GLY A 40 -8.16 -10.27 -3.55
CA GLY A 40 -7.40 -11.50 -3.72
C GLY A 40 -7.64 -12.18 -5.07
N GLY A 41 -6.67 -13.02 -5.44
CA GLY A 41 -6.65 -13.77 -6.69
C GLY A 41 -5.35 -14.60 -6.82
N PRO A 42 -5.07 -15.19 -8.00
CA PRO A 42 -3.86 -15.99 -8.20
C PRO A 42 -2.54 -15.27 -7.90
N ASN A 43 -2.50 -13.94 -8.04
CA ASN A 43 -1.31 -13.13 -7.75
C ASN A 43 -1.33 -12.52 -6.34
N ASP A 44 -2.35 -12.86 -5.53
CA ASP A 44 -2.47 -12.48 -4.12
C ASP A 44 -3.41 -13.43 -3.36
N GLU A 45 -2.82 -14.50 -2.81
CA GLU A 45 -3.53 -15.51 -2.02
C GLU A 45 -3.69 -15.12 -0.53
N GLY A 46 -3.12 -13.99 -0.12
CA GLY A 46 -3.19 -13.45 1.25
C GLY A 46 -3.68 -12.01 1.27
N PRO A 47 -4.82 -11.69 0.64
CA PRO A 47 -5.26 -10.32 0.43
C PRO A 47 -5.63 -9.62 1.74
N ASP A 48 -5.57 -8.31 1.71
CA ASP A 48 -5.83 -7.40 2.81
C ASP A 48 -7.24 -6.76 2.76
N GLY A 49 -7.92 -6.79 1.62
CA GLY A 49 -9.32 -6.37 1.47
C GLY A 49 -10.31 -7.05 2.43
N PRO A 50 -10.22 -8.36 2.73
CA PRO A 50 -11.03 -8.97 3.78
C PRO A 50 -10.86 -8.28 5.14
N THR A 51 -9.62 -7.92 5.49
CA THR A 51 -9.34 -7.18 6.74
C THR A 51 -9.98 -5.80 6.69
N LEU A 52 -9.89 -5.09 5.56
CA LEU A 52 -10.54 -3.79 5.37
C LEU A 52 -12.05 -3.84 5.61
N PHE A 53 -12.77 -4.82 5.05
CA PHE A 53 -14.21 -4.96 5.30
C PHE A 53 -14.51 -5.29 6.77
N LYS A 54 -13.71 -6.14 7.42
CA LYS A 54 -13.88 -6.42 8.85
C LYS A 54 -13.66 -5.17 9.72
N GLU A 55 -12.65 -4.37 9.40
CA GLU A 55 -12.38 -3.10 10.10
C GLU A 55 -13.49 -2.07 9.81
N PHE A 56 -14.09 -2.10 8.62
CA PHE A 56 -15.24 -1.23 8.33
C PHE A 56 -16.47 -1.59 9.14
N ASP A 57 -16.73 -2.89 9.34
CA ASP A 57 -17.78 -3.35 10.24
C ASP A 57 -17.54 -2.87 11.68
N ALA A 58 -16.29 -3.00 12.16
CA ALA A 58 -15.87 -2.55 13.48
C ALA A 58 -16.05 -1.03 13.66
N SER A 59 -15.51 -0.26 12.73
CA SER A 59 -15.54 1.22 12.75
C SER A 59 -16.97 1.76 12.61
N SER A 60 -17.89 0.94 12.07
CA SER A 60 -19.32 1.24 11.99
C SER A 60 -20.11 0.81 13.24
N GLY A 61 -19.43 0.38 14.31
CA GLY A 61 -20.04 0.06 15.60
C GLY A 61 -20.51 -1.38 15.78
N ALA A 62 -20.03 -2.35 15.00
CA ALA A 62 -20.34 -3.75 15.24
C ALA A 62 -19.73 -4.24 16.57
N SER A 63 -20.53 -4.92 17.39
CA SER A 63 -20.06 -5.58 18.62
C SER A 63 -19.22 -6.82 18.34
N ASN A 64 -19.48 -7.51 17.22
CA ASN A 64 -18.70 -8.65 16.74
C ASN A 64 -18.37 -8.45 15.25
N PRO A 65 -17.30 -7.71 14.93
CA PRO A 65 -16.97 -7.34 13.55
C PRO A 65 -16.63 -8.55 12.67
N SER A 66 -17.18 -8.57 11.46
CA SER A 66 -17.01 -9.64 10.49
C SER A 66 -16.84 -9.10 9.07
N ILE A 67 -16.24 -9.91 8.19
CA ILE A 67 -16.10 -9.57 6.77
C ILE A 67 -17.50 -9.41 6.14
N THR A 68 -18.40 -10.35 6.40
CA THR A 68 -19.79 -10.32 5.90
C THR A 68 -20.54 -9.09 6.39
N GLY A 69 -20.40 -8.70 7.64
CA GLY A 69 -21.00 -7.46 8.17
C GLY A 69 -20.46 -6.22 7.46
N GLY A 70 -19.16 -6.17 7.20
CA GLY A 70 -18.53 -5.10 6.42
C GLY A 70 -19.07 -4.99 4.99
N LEU A 71 -19.20 -6.12 4.30
CA LEU A 71 -19.81 -6.18 2.97
C LEU A 71 -21.26 -5.67 3.00
N ALA A 72 -22.05 -6.11 3.98
CA ALA A 72 -23.44 -5.67 4.15
C ALA A 72 -23.55 -4.16 4.38
N ARG A 73 -22.64 -3.57 5.18
CA ARG A 73 -22.60 -2.11 5.40
C ARG A 73 -22.19 -1.32 4.17
N ALA A 74 -21.29 -1.86 3.37
CA ALA A 74 -20.95 -1.29 2.06
C ALA A 74 -22.06 -1.55 1.02
N GLY A 75 -23.04 -2.39 1.35
CA GLY A 75 -24.14 -2.78 0.48
C GLY A 75 -23.70 -3.64 -0.70
N VAL A 76 -22.56 -4.31 -0.61
CA VAL A 76 -21.96 -5.15 -1.66
C VAL A 76 -22.15 -6.65 -1.35
N HIS A 77 -22.12 -7.48 -2.38
CA HIS A 77 -22.30 -8.93 -2.27
C HIS A 77 -21.03 -9.69 -2.63
N GLY A 78 -20.62 -10.57 -1.73
CA GLY A 78 -19.48 -11.46 -1.90
C GLY A 78 -19.34 -12.43 -0.74
N SER A 79 -18.41 -13.38 -0.88
CA SER A 79 -18.12 -14.35 0.18
C SER A 79 -16.66 -14.78 0.14
N MET A 80 -16.15 -15.21 1.29
CA MET A 80 -14.80 -15.78 1.38
C MET A 80 -14.76 -17.15 0.69
N GLN A 81 -13.78 -17.35 -0.19
CA GLN A 81 -13.39 -18.64 -0.75
C GLN A 81 -11.95 -18.92 -0.32
N GLY A 82 -11.80 -19.68 0.78
CA GLY A 82 -10.53 -19.75 1.48
C GLY A 82 -10.12 -18.38 2.01
N LYS A 83 -8.99 -17.86 1.54
CA LYS A 83 -8.48 -16.53 1.91
C LYS A 83 -8.91 -15.40 0.96
N ILE A 84 -9.48 -15.74 -0.19
CA ILE A 84 -9.87 -14.77 -1.22
C ILE A 84 -11.31 -14.31 -0.98
N LEU A 85 -11.56 -13.02 -1.08
CA LEU A 85 -12.90 -12.45 -1.06
C LEU A 85 -13.47 -12.41 -2.48
N LYS A 86 -14.36 -13.35 -2.80
CA LYS A 86 -15.01 -13.41 -4.11
C LYS A 86 -16.22 -12.48 -4.16
N ILE A 87 -16.11 -11.40 -4.92
CA ILE A 87 -17.21 -10.48 -5.18
C ILE A 87 -18.17 -11.10 -6.21
N SER A 88 -19.46 -11.04 -5.91
CA SER A 88 -20.55 -11.57 -6.77
C SER A 88 -21.27 -10.47 -7.55
N ASP A 89 -21.18 -9.21 -7.08
CA ASP A 89 -21.64 -8.05 -7.84
C ASP A 89 -20.82 -7.87 -9.13
N SER A 90 -21.43 -7.27 -10.16
CA SER A 90 -20.68 -6.79 -11.33
C SER A 90 -19.64 -5.73 -10.91
N ALA A 91 -18.55 -5.62 -11.66
CA ALA A 91 -17.49 -4.64 -11.38
C ALA A 91 -18.01 -3.22 -11.21
N LYS A 92 -18.93 -2.80 -12.09
CA LYS A 92 -19.55 -1.48 -12.01
C LYS A 92 -20.33 -1.30 -10.71
N VAL A 93 -21.19 -2.26 -10.35
CA VAL A 93 -22.01 -2.18 -9.14
C VAL A 93 -21.14 -2.16 -7.88
N PHE A 94 -20.13 -3.03 -7.83
CA PHE A 94 -19.20 -3.10 -6.71
C PHE A 94 -18.44 -1.78 -6.54
N CYS A 95 -17.78 -1.30 -7.59
CA CYS A 95 -16.96 -0.10 -7.49
C CYS A 95 -17.78 1.20 -7.35
N ASP A 96 -19.01 1.28 -7.88
CA ASP A 96 -19.91 2.40 -7.60
C ASP A 96 -20.23 2.47 -6.09
N LYS A 97 -20.49 1.32 -5.45
CA LYS A 97 -20.80 1.24 -4.01
C LYS A 97 -19.59 1.62 -3.16
N ILE A 98 -18.40 1.15 -3.52
CA ILE A 98 -17.15 1.54 -2.86
C ILE A 98 -16.86 3.04 -3.07
N GLY A 99 -17.09 3.57 -4.27
CA GLY A 99 -16.96 4.99 -4.58
C GLY A 99 -17.82 5.88 -3.69
N ASN A 100 -19.05 5.45 -3.38
CA ASN A 100 -19.95 6.16 -2.47
C ASN A 100 -19.44 6.21 -1.02
N LEU A 101 -18.45 5.39 -0.64
CA LEU A 101 -17.82 5.43 0.69
C LEU A 101 -16.69 6.46 0.80
N GLN A 102 -16.33 7.17 -0.28
CA GLN A 102 -15.25 8.17 -0.31
C GLN A 102 -15.29 9.16 0.87
N ASN A 103 -16.48 9.58 1.31
CA ASN A 103 -16.67 10.53 2.41
C ASN A 103 -17.21 9.89 3.70
N ASN A 104 -17.36 8.56 3.75
CA ASN A 104 -17.85 7.87 4.94
C ASN A 104 -16.75 7.84 6.03
N PRO A 105 -17.01 8.39 7.24
CA PRO A 105 -15.98 8.48 8.28
C PRO A 105 -15.52 7.10 8.79
N ALA A 106 -16.43 6.15 8.96
CA ALA A 106 -16.08 4.79 9.40
C ALA A 106 -15.26 4.04 8.33
N TRP A 107 -15.51 4.31 7.05
CA TRP A 107 -14.70 3.74 5.96
C TRP A 107 -13.28 4.29 5.95
N ARG A 108 -13.12 5.61 6.14
CA ARG A 108 -11.79 6.24 6.24
C ARG A 108 -11.01 5.75 7.45
N ASP A 109 -11.69 5.58 8.58
CA ASP A 109 -11.08 5.05 9.81
C ASP A 109 -10.63 3.59 9.62
N ALA A 110 -11.51 2.75 9.07
CA ALA A 110 -11.19 1.37 8.73
C ALA A 110 -9.98 1.26 7.81
N MET A 111 -9.89 2.12 6.79
CA MET A 111 -8.76 2.16 5.87
C MET A 111 -7.44 2.44 6.60
N TRP A 112 -7.41 3.42 7.49
CA TRP A 112 -6.22 3.71 8.29
C TRP A 112 -5.89 2.59 9.28
N ASN A 113 -6.89 2.01 9.93
CA ASN A 113 -6.72 0.89 10.85
C ASN A 113 -6.12 -0.34 10.15
N THR A 114 -6.63 -0.69 8.97
CA THR A 114 -6.07 -1.77 8.14
C THR A 114 -4.66 -1.44 7.68
N PHE A 115 -4.44 -0.25 7.11
CA PHE A 115 -3.12 0.15 6.63
C PHE A 115 -2.07 0.08 7.74
N TYR A 116 -2.45 0.52 8.95
CA TYR A 116 -1.58 0.45 10.10
C TYR A 116 -1.23 -1.00 10.49
N LYS A 117 -2.24 -1.83 10.68
CA LYS A 117 -2.11 -3.22 11.13
C LYS A 117 -1.33 -4.08 10.14
N VAL A 118 -1.57 -3.91 8.84
CA VAL A 118 -1.00 -4.79 7.80
C VAL A 118 0.40 -4.33 7.39
N TYR A 119 0.63 -3.02 7.27
CA TYR A 119 1.85 -2.51 6.62
C TYR A 119 2.67 -1.57 7.52
N ILE A 120 2.05 -0.57 8.14
CA ILE A 120 2.81 0.48 8.84
C ILE A 120 3.47 -0.04 10.11
N GLN A 121 2.76 -0.81 10.92
CA GLN A 121 3.27 -1.30 12.20
C GLN A 121 4.56 -2.11 12.02
N TYR A 122 4.53 -3.08 11.10
CA TYR A 122 5.70 -3.89 10.77
C TYR A 122 6.83 -3.04 10.18
N SER A 123 6.53 -2.14 9.24
CA SER A 123 7.54 -1.26 8.62
C SER A 123 8.26 -0.38 9.65
N VAL A 124 7.50 0.22 10.58
CA VAL A 124 8.05 1.05 11.66
C VAL A 124 8.87 0.20 12.63
N GLN A 125 8.41 -1.01 12.97
CA GLN A 125 9.17 -1.93 13.81
C GLN A 125 10.52 -2.28 13.17
N GLN A 126 10.54 -2.61 11.87
CA GLN A 126 11.77 -2.96 11.16
C GLN A 126 12.76 -1.79 11.07
N ALA A 127 12.27 -0.56 10.90
CA ALA A 127 13.12 0.63 10.94
C ALA A 127 13.72 0.84 12.34
N ARG A 128 12.89 0.80 13.39
CA ARG A 128 13.32 1.05 14.78
C ARG A 128 14.30 0.00 15.30
N GLN A 129 14.12 -1.28 14.93
CA GLN A 129 15.07 -2.36 15.28
C GLN A 129 16.48 -2.12 14.73
N ARG A 130 16.62 -1.30 13.69
CA ARG A 130 17.91 -0.91 13.09
C ARG A 130 18.43 0.44 13.59
N GLY A 131 17.72 1.07 14.54
CA GLY A 131 18.03 2.42 15.01
C GLY A 131 17.55 3.54 14.08
N PHE A 132 16.77 3.22 13.03
CA PHE A 132 16.28 4.22 12.09
C PHE A 132 14.93 4.78 12.53
N SER A 133 14.78 6.09 12.40
CA SER A 133 13.54 6.80 12.78
C SER A 133 13.12 7.88 11.79
N SER A 134 13.87 8.08 10.70
CA SER A 134 13.55 9.09 9.71
C SER A 134 12.22 8.80 9.00
N ALA A 135 11.50 9.87 8.66
CA ALA A 135 10.24 9.76 7.93
C ALA A 135 10.45 9.12 6.55
N LEU A 136 11.60 9.38 5.93
CA LEU A 136 11.98 8.81 4.63
C LEU A 136 12.15 7.29 4.69
N THR A 137 12.88 6.76 5.68
CA THR A 137 13.07 5.31 5.83
C THR A 137 11.75 4.61 6.14
N ILE A 138 10.98 5.15 7.09
CA ILE A 138 9.66 4.60 7.43
C ILE A 138 8.75 4.63 6.20
N GLY A 139 8.67 5.75 5.49
CA GLY A 139 7.86 5.90 4.28
C GLY A 139 8.25 4.93 3.16
N SER A 140 9.55 4.75 2.94
CA SER A 140 10.07 3.78 1.96
C SER A 140 9.72 2.33 2.31
N PHE A 141 9.85 1.96 3.60
CA PHE A 141 9.46 0.61 4.04
C PHE A 141 7.96 0.39 3.89
N VAL A 142 7.14 1.37 4.27
CA VAL A 142 5.68 1.32 4.09
C VAL A 142 5.31 1.17 2.61
N ASP A 143 5.90 1.98 1.72
CA ASP A 143 5.67 1.91 0.27
C ASP A 143 6.10 0.56 -0.33
N THR A 144 7.16 -0.05 0.22
CA THR A 144 7.58 -1.40 -0.17
C THR A 144 6.57 -2.45 0.32
N ALA A 145 6.15 -2.33 1.58
CA ALA A 145 5.26 -3.29 2.21
C ALA A 145 3.87 -3.32 1.53
N LEU A 146 3.29 -2.16 1.21
CA LEU A 146 2.00 -2.11 0.53
C LEU A 146 2.08 -2.57 -0.93
N ASN A 147 3.17 -2.27 -1.65
CA ASN A 147 3.32 -2.62 -3.06
C ASN A 147 3.71 -4.09 -3.28
N GLN A 148 4.46 -4.69 -2.36
CA GLN A 148 5.10 -6.00 -2.55
C GLN A 148 4.83 -6.99 -1.42
N GLY A 149 4.00 -6.62 -0.43
CA GLY A 149 3.76 -7.38 0.79
C GLY A 149 4.75 -7.05 1.92
N ALA A 150 4.28 -7.08 3.16
CA ALA A 150 5.10 -6.81 4.34
C ALA A 150 6.06 -7.97 4.69
N THR A 151 5.54 -9.20 4.68
CA THR A 151 6.23 -10.43 5.10
C THR A 151 5.92 -11.58 4.17
N GLY A 152 6.83 -12.55 4.05
CA GLY A 152 6.65 -13.72 3.20
C GLY A 152 7.86 -13.98 2.33
N ASP A 153 7.65 -13.98 1.01
CA ASP A 153 8.66 -14.35 0.03
C ASP A 153 9.80 -13.33 -0.12
N SER A 154 10.72 -13.63 -1.05
CA SER A 154 11.87 -12.77 -1.33
C SER A 154 11.51 -11.40 -1.93
N GLY A 155 10.29 -11.21 -2.43
CA GLY A 155 9.78 -9.97 -2.99
C GLY A 155 9.30 -8.95 -1.95
N THR A 156 8.84 -9.45 -0.80
CA THR A 156 8.29 -8.64 0.29
C THR A 156 9.29 -7.69 0.95
N LEU A 157 8.81 -6.75 1.78
CA LEU A 157 9.68 -5.92 2.63
C LEU A 157 10.62 -6.80 3.47
N GLN A 158 10.11 -7.85 4.12
CA GLN A 158 10.94 -8.81 4.88
C GLN A 158 12.05 -9.44 4.02
N GLY A 159 11.70 -9.94 2.83
CA GLY A 159 12.65 -10.55 1.90
C GLY A 159 13.69 -9.57 1.36
N LEU A 160 13.32 -8.31 1.14
CA LEU A 160 14.26 -7.27 0.75
C LEU A 160 15.21 -6.88 1.88
N LEU A 161 14.69 -6.73 3.10
CA LEU A 161 15.50 -6.38 4.27
C LEU A 161 16.59 -7.43 4.56
N SER A 162 16.29 -8.73 4.38
CA SER A 162 17.25 -9.81 4.65
C SER A 162 18.48 -9.81 3.73
N ARG A 163 18.36 -9.17 2.54
CA ARG A 163 19.45 -9.05 1.54
C ARG A 163 20.00 -7.63 1.38
N SER A 164 19.64 -6.71 2.27
CA SER A 164 20.08 -5.32 2.25
C SER A 164 21.29 -5.04 3.15
N GLY A 165 21.86 -6.08 3.76
CA GLY A 165 22.98 -5.95 4.71
C GLY A 165 22.53 -5.52 6.11
N ASN A 166 23.50 -5.12 6.94
CA ASN A 166 23.30 -4.80 8.36
C ASN A 166 24.01 -3.50 8.80
N SER A 167 24.29 -2.58 7.87
CA SER A 167 24.91 -1.29 8.20
C SER A 167 24.06 -0.52 9.20
N GLY A 168 24.71 0.01 10.25
CA GLY A 168 24.10 0.95 11.20
C GLY A 168 24.02 2.38 10.67
N ASP A 169 24.71 2.70 9.57
CA ASP A 169 24.55 3.98 8.87
C ASP A 169 23.32 3.93 7.96
N GLU A 170 22.33 4.78 8.26
CA GLU A 170 21.01 4.78 7.61
C GLU A 170 21.12 5.03 6.10
N LYS A 171 21.98 5.97 5.68
CA LYS A 171 22.16 6.28 4.24
C LYS A 171 22.76 5.10 3.48
N THR A 172 23.78 4.47 4.04
CA THR A 172 24.42 3.28 3.46
C THR A 172 23.43 2.12 3.38
N PHE A 173 22.69 1.85 4.46
CA PHE A 173 21.67 0.80 4.49
C PHE A 173 20.58 1.05 3.44
N MET A 174 20.01 2.26 3.41
CA MET A 174 18.91 2.58 2.50
C MET A 174 19.36 2.57 1.04
N THR A 175 20.60 2.98 0.74
CA THR A 175 21.17 2.87 -0.60
C THR A 175 21.23 1.40 -1.06
N ALA A 176 21.69 0.49 -0.19
CA ALA A 176 21.69 -0.94 -0.48
C ALA A 176 20.26 -1.50 -0.63
N PHE A 177 19.34 -1.09 0.25
CA PHE A 177 17.93 -1.48 0.17
C PHE A 177 17.27 -1.09 -1.14
N TYR A 178 17.42 0.17 -1.58
CA TYR A 178 16.89 0.64 -2.86
C TYR A 178 17.48 -0.14 -4.04
N ALA A 179 18.78 -0.43 -4.03
CA ALA A 179 19.41 -1.23 -5.06
C ALA A 179 18.82 -2.65 -5.14
N GLN A 180 18.46 -3.27 -4.02
CA GLN A 180 17.79 -4.57 -4.01
C GLN A 180 16.33 -4.45 -4.50
N ARG A 181 15.59 -3.44 -4.07
CA ARG A 181 14.19 -3.24 -4.49
C ARG A 181 14.08 -2.96 -5.99
N SER A 182 14.95 -2.12 -6.55
CA SER A 182 14.97 -1.80 -7.99
C SER A 182 15.19 -3.00 -8.92
N LYS A 183 15.73 -4.12 -8.42
CA LYS A 183 15.91 -5.35 -9.21
C LYS A 183 14.59 -6.08 -9.48
N ILE A 184 13.58 -5.89 -8.61
CA ILE A 184 12.36 -6.70 -8.60
C ILE A 184 11.06 -5.89 -8.65
N VAL A 185 11.10 -4.58 -8.40
CA VAL A 185 9.90 -3.74 -8.28
C VAL A 185 9.05 -3.68 -9.56
N ASP A 186 9.66 -3.93 -10.72
CA ASP A 186 9.01 -3.97 -12.05
C ASP A 186 8.70 -5.43 -12.48
N THR A 187 8.74 -6.39 -11.55
CA THR A 187 8.48 -7.83 -11.82
C THR A 187 7.20 -8.28 -11.12
N ASN A 188 6.73 -9.50 -11.39
CA ASN A 188 5.56 -10.12 -10.74
C ASN A 188 4.30 -9.24 -10.72
N ASP A 189 4.13 -8.43 -11.77
CA ASP A 189 3.02 -7.48 -11.91
C ASP A 189 2.85 -6.54 -10.70
N TYR A 190 3.93 -6.24 -9.95
CA TYR A 190 3.86 -5.24 -8.88
C TYR A 190 3.65 -3.85 -9.47
N ASN A 191 4.35 -3.53 -10.56
CA ASN A 191 4.23 -2.27 -11.28
C ASN A 191 4.48 -2.50 -12.78
N GLN A 192 3.77 -1.77 -13.64
CA GLN A 192 4.09 -1.72 -15.07
C GLN A 192 5.45 -1.03 -15.27
N PRO A 193 6.45 -1.65 -15.93
CA PRO A 193 7.75 -1.03 -16.12
C PRO A 193 7.66 0.23 -17.01
N PRO A 194 8.34 1.35 -16.67
CA PRO A 194 9.31 1.53 -15.58
C PRO A 194 8.75 2.19 -14.31
N ASN A 195 7.43 2.13 -14.08
CA ASN A 195 6.76 2.85 -12.98
C ASN A 195 7.32 2.45 -11.60
N GLY A 196 7.62 1.16 -11.39
CA GLY A 196 8.22 0.67 -10.15
C GLY A 196 9.64 1.20 -9.93
N LYS A 197 10.47 1.22 -10.98
CA LYS A 197 11.80 1.86 -10.89
C LYS A 197 11.72 3.35 -10.57
N ASN A 198 10.78 4.07 -11.19
CA ASN A 198 10.55 5.48 -10.89
C ASN A 198 10.08 5.68 -9.43
N ARG A 199 9.15 4.84 -8.94
CA ARG A 199 8.69 4.80 -7.55
C ARG A 199 9.84 4.67 -6.55
N VAL A 200 10.75 3.72 -6.75
CA VAL A 200 11.95 3.56 -5.89
C VAL A 200 12.87 4.77 -5.99
N LYS A 201 13.02 5.32 -7.20
CA LYS A 201 13.85 6.50 -7.46
C LYS A 201 13.36 7.74 -6.71
N GLN A 202 12.06 7.86 -6.40
CA GLN A 202 11.55 8.96 -5.59
C GLN A 202 12.23 9.01 -4.22
N TRP A 203 12.24 7.86 -3.54
CA TRP A 203 12.79 7.70 -2.20
C TRP A 203 14.32 7.83 -2.18
N SER A 204 15.01 7.23 -3.16
CA SER A 204 16.47 7.32 -3.24
C SER A 204 16.96 8.72 -3.61
N THR A 205 16.20 9.47 -4.42
CA THR A 205 16.54 10.86 -4.74
C THR A 205 16.37 11.76 -3.53
N LEU A 206 15.30 11.61 -2.75
CA LEU A 206 15.12 12.35 -1.49
C LEU A 206 16.23 12.04 -0.48
N LEU A 207 16.66 10.77 -0.37
CA LEU A 207 17.80 10.40 0.47
C LEU A 207 19.07 11.15 0.05
N ASN A 208 19.33 11.25 -1.25
CA ASN A 208 20.50 11.96 -1.77
C ASN A 208 20.42 13.47 -1.58
N MET A 209 19.21 14.03 -1.51
CA MET A 209 18.97 15.43 -1.19
C MET A 209 19.08 15.73 0.31
N GLY A 210 19.13 14.71 1.17
CA GLY A 210 19.12 14.88 2.63
C GLY A 210 17.72 15.14 3.22
N GLU A 211 16.66 14.92 2.44
CA GLU A 211 15.26 15.16 2.81
C GLU A 211 14.72 14.00 3.66
N THR A 212 15.36 13.70 4.79
CA THR A 212 15.09 12.48 5.56
C THR A 212 13.91 12.60 6.53
N ASP A 213 13.61 13.80 7.02
CA ASP A 213 12.48 14.03 7.93
C ASP A 213 11.17 14.43 7.21
N LEU A 214 11.26 14.68 5.89
CA LEU A 214 10.16 15.08 5.00
C LEU A 214 9.40 16.35 5.46
N LYS A 215 10.04 17.24 6.21
CA LYS A 215 9.48 18.54 6.59
C LYS A 215 9.92 19.62 5.63
N ASN A 216 9.01 20.56 5.32
CA ASN A 216 9.26 21.65 4.36
C ASN A 216 9.76 21.16 2.98
N ALA A 217 9.42 19.93 2.61
CA ALA A 217 9.96 19.22 1.44
C ALA A 217 9.04 19.28 0.21
N ASP A 218 8.08 20.22 0.15
CA ASP A 218 7.06 20.24 -0.93
C ASP A 218 7.69 20.34 -2.33
N ALA A 219 8.68 21.22 -2.52
CA ALA A 219 9.39 21.35 -3.79
C ALA A 219 10.19 20.07 -4.14
N ALA A 220 10.80 19.42 -3.13
CA ALA A 220 11.51 18.17 -3.31
C ALA A 220 10.56 17.04 -3.71
N VAL A 221 9.39 16.92 -3.04
CA VAL A 221 8.35 15.95 -3.37
C VAL A 221 7.83 16.16 -4.79
N GLN A 222 7.53 17.41 -5.18
CA GLN A 222 7.11 17.71 -6.56
C GLN A 222 8.18 17.31 -7.58
N LYS A 223 9.45 17.64 -7.31
CA LYS A 223 10.57 17.29 -8.18
C LYS A 223 10.70 15.77 -8.37
N VAL A 224 10.66 14.99 -7.29
CA VAL A 224 10.88 13.54 -7.39
C VAL A 224 9.68 12.76 -7.90
N THR A 225 8.49 13.36 -7.88
CA THR A 225 7.24 12.78 -8.44
C THR A 225 6.96 13.24 -9.87
N ASN A 226 7.79 14.12 -10.43
CA ASN A 226 7.70 14.59 -11.81
C ASN A 226 8.29 13.56 -12.80
N TRP A 227 7.54 12.48 -13.01
CA TRP A 227 7.82 11.45 -14.00
C TRP A 227 6.50 10.98 -14.61
N GLU A 228 6.54 10.51 -15.85
CA GLU A 228 5.37 10.04 -16.58
C GLU A 228 5.06 8.58 -16.22
N MET A 229 3.82 8.31 -15.80
CA MET A 229 3.34 6.95 -15.57
C MET A 229 2.97 6.31 -16.92
N LYS A 230 3.43 5.07 -17.12
CA LYS A 230 3.07 4.26 -18.29
C LYS A 230 1.87 3.37 -18.03
#